data_AF-A0A8J4VQV6-F1
#
_entry.id   AF-A0A8J4VQV6-F1
#
_cell.length_a   1.000
_cell.length_b   1.000
_cell.length_c   1.000
_cell.angle_alpha   90.00
_cell.angle_beta   90.00
_cell.angle_gamma   90.00
#
_symmetry.space_group_name_H-M   'P 1'
#
loop_
_entity.id
_entity.type
_entity.pdbx_description
1 polymer ?
#
loop_
_entity_poly.entity_id
_entity_poly.type
_entity_poly.pdbx_seq_one_letter_code
_entity_poly.pdbx_strand_id
1 'polypeptide(L)'
;MHGPLTREEEDLKIRDLASVNGWNWEKISMVLLANVCREIQAMPRACVVNEEDKLIWVASPNGDFNLNSAYSLANGEDHHLFNDKWIWKIPVLPRIQFFLWMCCHNSLATQEHLAAREPGNG
;
A
#
# COMPACT_ATOMS: atom_id res chain seq x y z
N MET A 1 -2.48 -25.26 18.54
CA MET A 1 -3.21 -24.45 19.52
C MET A 1 -2.23 -23.42 20.05
N HIS A 2 -2.35 -22.14 19.67
CA HIS A 2 -1.57 -21.08 20.30
C HIS A 2 -2.31 -20.71 21.60
N GLY A 3 -1.60 -20.79 22.73
CA GLY A 3 -2.14 -20.34 24.01
C GLY A 3 -2.36 -18.83 24.01
N PRO A 4 -3.06 -18.28 25.02
CA PRO A 4 -3.18 -16.83 25.16
C PRO A 4 -1.79 -16.18 25.23
N LEU A 5 -1.66 -14.98 24.64
CA LEU A 5 -0.48 -14.14 24.78
C LEU A 5 -0.08 -14.04 26.25
N THR A 6 1.21 -14.14 26.53
CA THR A 6 1.68 -13.86 27.89
C THR A 6 1.47 -12.38 28.20
N ARG A 7 1.31 -12.00 29.48
CA ARG A 7 1.17 -10.57 29.86
C ARG A 7 2.30 -9.70 29.33
N GLU A 8 3.50 -10.26 29.24
CA GLU A 8 4.69 -9.57 28.72
C GLU A 8 4.58 -9.30 27.22
N GLU A 9 3.92 -10.19 26.48
CA GLU A 9 3.66 -10.02 25.05
C GLU A 9 2.48 -9.08 24.77
N GLU A 10 1.53 -8.98 25.69
CA GLU A 10 0.39 -8.06 25.59
C GLU A 10 0.84 -6.59 25.60
N ASP A 11 1.90 -6.27 26.35
CA ASP A 11 2.48 -4.93 26.44
C ASP A 11 3.61 -4.67 25.41
N LEU A 12 3.96 -5.66 24.59
CA LEU A 12 5.09 -5.59 23.65
C LEU A 12 4.79 -4.64 22.49
N LYS A 13 5.63 -3.62 22.29
CA LYS A 13 5.47 -2.66 21.19
C LYS A 13 6.39 -2.98 20.02
N ILE A 14 6.04 -2.47 18.84
CA ILE A 14 6.85 -2.62 17.62
C ILE A 14 8.28 -2.11 17.81
N ARG A 15 8.48 -1.04 18.60
CA ARG A 15 9.83 -0.54 18.92
C ARG A 15 10.68 -1.53 19.72
N ASP A 16 10.06 -2.37 20.53
CA ASP A 16 10.76 -3.34 21.38
C ASP A 16 11.25 -4.56 20.58
N LEU A 17 10.67 -4.76 19.39
CA LEU A 17 11.08 -5.74 18.41
C LEU A 17 12.24 -5.25 17.54
N ALA A 18 12.38 -3.93 17.38
CA ALA A 18 13.42 -3.32 16.56
C ALA A 18 14.70 -3.06 17.39
N SER A 19 15.85 -3.42 16.82
CA SER A 19 17.18 -3.16 17.38
C SER A 19 18.12 -2.63 16.29
N VAL A 20 19.29 -2.12 16.70
CA VAL A 20 20.35 -1.66 15.79
C VAL A 20 20.78 -2.77 14.82
N ASN A 21 20.71 -4.03 15.28
CA ASN A 21 21.14 -5.20 14.50
C ASN A 21 20.01 -5.86 13.70
N GLY A 22 18.80 -5.29 13.68
CA GLY A 22 17.65 -5.84 12.96
C GLY A 22 16.41 -6.02 13.82
N TRP A 23 15.57 -7.01 13.47
CA TRP A 23 14.30 -7.28 14.14
C TRP A 23 14.38 -8.59 14.93
N ASN A 24 14.01 -8.53 16.22
CA ASN A 24 13.93 -9.69 17.12
C ASN A 24 12.51 -10.27 17.13
N TRP A 25 12.14 -10.95 16.04
CA TRP A 25 10.85 -11.62 15.92
C TRP A 25 10.67 -12.78 16.91
N GLU A 26 11.77 -13.32 17.46
CA GLU A 26 11.76 -14.38 18.47
C GLU A 26 11.08 -13.97 19.78
N LYS A 27 10.91 -12.66 20.03
CA LYS A 27 10.16 -12.15 21.20
C LYS A 27 8.66 -12.38 21.11
N ILE A 28 8.16 -12.74 19.93
CA ILE A 28 6.73 -12.95 19.68
C ILE A 28 6.47 -14.45 19.68
N SER A 29 5.62 -14.95 20.57
CA SER A 29 5.21 -16.36 20.58
C SER A 29 4.40 -16.78 19.35
N MET A 30 3.75 -15.85 18.67
CA MET A 30 2.98 -16.11 17.46
C MET A 30 3.80 -15.97 16.18
N VAL A 31 3.51 -16.85 15.22
CA VAL A 31 4.07 -16.78 13.88
C VAL A 31 3.34 -15.72 13.06
N LEU A 32 4.00 -14.60 12.77
CA LEU A 32 3.52 -13.61 11.82
C LEU A 32 3.82 -14.03 10.38
N LEU A 33 2.88 -13.77 9.48
CA LEU A 33 3.08 -13.99 8.05
C LEU A 33 4.16 -13.04 7.51
N ALA A 34 4.94 -13.51 6.53
CA ALA A 34 6.04 -12.74 5.96
C ALA A 34 5.62 -11.42 5.29
N ASN A 35 4.36 -11.26 4.85
CA ASN A 35 3.84 -9.98 4.36
C ASN A 35 3.66 -8.99 5.51
N VAL A 36 3.13 -9.44 6.65
CA VAL A 36 2.93 -8.58 7.84
C VAL A 36 4.27 -8.10 8.38
N CYS A 37 5.27 -8.99 8.47
CA CYS A 37 6.62 -8.58 8.87
C CYS A 37 7.20 -7.52 7.92
N ARG A 38 6.99 -7.67 6.61
CA ARG A 38 7.47 -6.68 5.62
C ARG A 38 6.75 -5.34 5.73
N GLU A 39 5.45 -5.34 5.97
CA GLU A 39 4.67 -4.11 6.19
C GLU A 39 5.16 -3.36 7.43
N ILE A 40 5.37 -4.07 8.53
CA ILE A 40 5.94 -3.49 9.76
C ILE A 40 7.36 -2.94 9.50
N GLN A 41 8.17 -3.67 8.74
CA GLN A 41 9.54 -3.25 8.40
C GLN A 41 9.60 -2.04 7.46
N ALA A 42 8.58 -1.85 6.62
CA ALA A 42 8.48 -0.73 5.70
C ALA A 42 8.05 0.57 6.42
N MET A 43 7.50 0.46 7.63
CA MET A 43 7.11 1.63 8.42
C MET A 43 8.35 2.47 8.76
N PRO A 44 8.32 3.80 8.55
CA PRO A 44 9.39 4.69 8.97
C PRO A 44 9.66 4.53 10.46
N ARG A 45 10.93 4.29 10.81
CA ARG A 45 11.35 4.19 12.21
C ARG A 45 11.90 5.52 12.68
N ALA A 46 11.47 5.93 13.87
CA ALA A 46 12.10 7.03 14.58
C ALA A 46 13.58 6.69 14.78
N CYS A 47 14.47 7.58 14.32
CA CYS A 47 15.91 7.46 14.54
C CYS A 47 16.27 7.73 16.02
N VAL A 48 15.35 8.38 16.76
CA VAL A 48 15.55 8.82 18.14
C VAL A 48 14.70 7.99 19.09
N VAL A 49 15.35 7.44 20.12
CA VAL A 49 14.82 6.43 21.06
C VAL A 49 13.63 6.94 21.91
N ASN A 50 13.39 8.26 21.96
CA ASN A 50 12.38 8.90 22.81
C ASN A 50 11.30 9.69 22.05
N GLU A 51 11.11 9.47 20.75
CA GLU A 51 9.95 10.06 20.09
C GLU A 51 8.67 9.29 20.44
N GLU A 52 7.58 10.02 20.65
CA GLU A 52 6.23 9.46 20.74
C GLU A 52 5.73 9.05 19.35
N ASP A 53 4.73 8.16 19.31
CA ASP A 53 4.11 7.75 18.06
C ASP A 53 3.44 8.95 17.39
N LYS A 54 3.69 9.14 16.09
CA LYS A 54 3.15 10.24 15.29
C LYS A 54 2.38 9.69 14.11
N LEU A 55 1.31 10.37 13.74
CA LEU A 55 0.62 10.11 12.49
C LEU A 55 1.47 10.60 11.32
N ILE A 56 1.67 9.72 10.34
CA ILE A 56 2.39 10.04 9.10
C ILE A 56 1.46 9.88 7.91
N TRP A 57 1.63 10.77 6.93
CA TRP A 57 0.91 10.72 5.68
C TRP A 57 1.62 9.79 4.70
N VAL A 58 1.09 8.57 4.53
CA VAL A 58 1.71 7.51 3.72
C VAL A 58 1.91 7.91 2.25
N ALA A 59 1.06 8.79 1.72
CA ALA A 59 1.14 9.27 0.35
C ALA A 59 2.19 10.38 0.16
N SER A 60 3.03 10.68 1.16
CA SER A 60 4.18 11.56 1.01
C SER A 60 5.48 10.90 1.50
N PRO A 61 6.60 10.98 0.76
CA PRO A 61 7.88 10.37 1.14
C PRO A 61 8.48 10.86 2.47
N ASN A 62 8.17 12.11 2.85
CA ASN A 62 8.59 12.69 4.13
C ASN A 62 7.59 12.44 5.27
N GLY A 63 6.45 11.80 4.99
CA GLY A 63 5.39 11.57 5.98
C GLY A 63 4.55 12.81 6.31
N ASP A 64 4.81 13.95 5.68
CA ASP A 64 4.03 15.17 5.89
C ASP A 64 2.77 15.17 5.01
N PHE A 65 1.70 15.76 5.54
CA PHE A 65 0.50 15.98 4.75
C PHE A 65 0.77 16.99 3.62
N ASN A 66 0.34 16.64 2.42
CA ASN A 66 0.35 17.54 1.27
C ASN A 66 -1.00 17.47 0.57
N LEU A 67 -1.57 18.63 0.28
CA LEU A 67 -2.84 18.75 -0.42
C LEU A 67 -2.80 18.07 -1.80
N ASN A 68 -1.66 18.13 -2.49
CA ASN A 68 -1.50 17.48 -3.79
C ASN A 68 -1.64 15.96 -3.69
N SER A 69 -0.90 15.31 -2.78
CA SER A 69 -1.00 13.86 -2.60
C SER A 69 -2.35 13.42 -2.01
N ALA A 70 -2.99 14.27 -1.22
CA ALA A 70 -4.36 14.05 -0.76
C ALA A 70 -5.38 14.05 -1.91
N TYR A 71 -5.28 15.01 -2.84
CA TYR A 71 -6.15 15.04 -4.01
C TYR A 71 -5.87 13.88 -4.97
N SER A 72 -4.60 13.56 -5.25
CA SER A 72 -4.26 12.38 -6.07
C SER A 72 -4.85 11.10 -5.46
N LEU A 73 -4.70 10.91 -4.15
CA LEU A 73 -5.30 9.76 -3.45
C LEU A 73 -6.84 9.77 -3.53
N ALA A 74 -7.47 10.93 -3.31
CA ALA A 74 -8.94 11.06 -3.38
C ALA A 74 -9.50 10.82 -4.79
N ASN A 75 -8.73 11.16 -5.82
CA ASN A 75 -9.08 10.94 -7.22
C ASN A 75 -8.83 9.50 -7.69
N GLY A 76 -8.35 8.61 -6.82
CA GLY A 76 -7.97 7.25 -7.21
C GLY A 76 -6.79 7.21 -8.18
N GLU A 77 -5.94 8.25 -8.18
CA GLU A 77 -4.64 8.22 -8.82
C GLU A 77 -3.72 7.33 -7.97
N ASP A 78 -4.03 6.03 -7.93
CA ASP A 78 -3.07 5.05 -7.50
C ASP A 78 -1.91 5.17 -8.49
N HIS A 79 -0.79 5.73 -8.01
CA HIS A 79 0.51 5.60 -8.65
C HIS A 79 0.96 4.12 -8.59
N HIS A 80 0.12 3.19 -9.04
CA HIS A 80 0.63 2.03 -9.72
C HIS A 80 1.46 2.59 -10.86
N LEU A 81 2.78 2.55 -10.69
CA LEU A 81 3.77 2.80 -11.73
C LEU A 81 3.60 1.74 -12.81
N PHE A 82 2.48 1.81 -13.54
CA PHE A 82 2.19 0.91 -14.62
C PHE A 82 3.15 1.28 -15.75
N ASN A 83 4.23 0.50 -15.84
CA ASN A 83 5.27 0.71 -16.82
C ASN A 83 4.78 0.19 -18.18
N ASP A 84 4.01 0.98 -18.90
CA ASP A 84 3.46 0.62 -20.22
C ASP A 84 4.51 0.34 -21.32
N LYS A 85 5.80 0.60 -21.05
CA LYS A 85 6.91 0.33 -21.97
C LYS A 85 7.04 -1.14 -22.37
N TRP A 86 6.54 -2.09 -21.57
CA TRP A 86 6.58 -3.51 -21.95
C TRP A 86 5.62 -3.82 -23.11
N ILE A 87 4.52 -3.08 -23.26
CA ILE A 87 3.49 -3.30 -24.28
C ILE A 87 4.09 -3.22 -25.70
N TRP A 88 4.97 -2.24 -25.90
CA TRP A 88 5.63 -2.00 -27.20
C TRP A 88 6.77 -2.99 -27.51
N LYS A 89 7.22 -3.76 -26.52
CA LYS A 89 8.29 -4.76 -26.69
C LYS A 89 7.76 -6.15 -27.07
N ILE A 90 6.44 -6.36 -27.03
CA ILE A 90 5.83 -7.66 -27.36
C ILE A 90 5.82 -7.85 -28.88
N PRO A 91 6.26 -9.01 -29.41
CA PRO A 91 6.23 -9.32 -30.85
C PRO A 91 4.81 -9.70 -31.32
N VAL A 92 3.84 -8.80 -31.14
CA VAL A 92 2.46 -8.96 -31.62
C VAL A 92 2.12 -7.83 -32.60
N LEU A 93 1.01 -7.98 -33.32
CA LEU A 93 0.51 -6.96 -34.23
C LEU A 93 0.30 -5.62 -33.50
N PRO A 94 0.60 -4.46 -34.13
CA PRO A 94 0.41 -3.15 -33.52
C PRO A 94 -1.01 -2.94 -32.98
N ARG A 95 -2.04 -3.48 -33.67
CA ARG A 95 -3.44 -3.41 -33.23
C ARG A 95 -3.67 -4.04 -31.85
N ILE A 96 -2.94 -5.10 -31.52
CA ILE A 96 -3.02 -5.78 -30.22
C ILE A 96 -2.26 -4.97 -29.16
N GLN A 97 -1.11 -4.39 -29.50
CA GLN A 97 -0.37 -3.49 -28.60
C GLN A 97 -1.23 -2.27 -28.21
N PHE A 98 -1.88 -1.64 -29.19
CA PHE A 98 -2.82 -0.55 -28.95
C PHE A 98 -4.02 -0.97 -28.10
N PHE A 99 -4.59 -2.15 -28.35
CA PHE A 99 -5.67 -2.68 -27.53
C PHE A 99 -5.24 -2.86 -26.07
N LEU A 100 -4.08 -3.48 -25.82
CA LEU A 100 -3.53 -3.64 -24.48
C LEU A 100 -3.25 -2.31 -23.78
N TRP A 101 -2.70 -1.33 -24.53
CA TRP A 101 -2.50 0.02 -23.99
C TRP A 101 -3.82 0.67 -23.56
N MET A 102 -4.89 0.56 -24.37
CA MET A 102 -6.23 1.04 -24.01
C MET A 102 -6.81 0.31 -22.80
N CYS A 103 -6.62 -1.01 -22.69
CA CYS A 103 -7.04 -1.79 -21.52
C CYS A 103 -6.35 -1.32 -20.24
N CYS A 104 -5.04 -1.08 -20.29
CA CYS A 104 -4.24 -0.74 -19.11
C CYS A 104 -4.43 0.71 -18.65
N HIS A 105 -4.72 1.64 -19.57
CA HIS A 105 -4.97 3.05 -19.25
C HIS A 105 -6.46 3.34 -18.97
N ASN A 106 -7.24 2.32 -18.58
CA ASN A 106 -8.67 2.44 -18.27
C ASN A 106 -9.49 3.16 -19.36
N SER A 107 -9.04 3.09 -20.62
CA SER A 107 -9.66 3.78 -21.77
C SER A 107 -10.78 2.94 -22.40
N LEU A 108 -10.90 1.68 -22.00
CA LEU A 108 -12.12 0.91 -22.19
C LEU A 108 -13.11 1.36 -21.12
N ALA A 109 -14.09 2.16 -21.53
CA ALA A 109 -15.20 2.65 -20.71
C ALA A 109 -16.10 1.49 -20.23
N THR A 110 -15.57 0.61 -19.41
CA THR A 110 -16.35 -0.42 -18.73
C THR A 110 -16.79 0.10 -17.37
N GLN A 111 -18.05 0.54 -17.36
CA GLN A 111 -18.98 0.50 -16.23
C GLN A 111 -19.05 1.62 -15.18
N GLU A 112 -18.12 2.56 -15.03
CA GLU A 112 -18.35 3.61 -14.00
C GLU A 112 -19.37 4.69 -14.42
N HIS A 113 -19.60 4.91 -15.72
CA HIS A 113 -20.53 5.94 -16.20
C HIS A 113 -21.95 5.46 -16.51
N LEU A 114 -22.23 4.14 -16.48
CA LEU A 114 -23.56 3.61 -16.82
C LEU A 114 -24.50 3.44 -15.61
N ALA A 115 -23.97 3.42 -14.36
CA ALA A 115 -24.81 3.34 -13.16
C ALA A 115 -25.37 4.70 -12.69
N ALA A 116 -24.83 5.83 -13.18
CA ALA A 116 -25.24 7.17 -12.77
C ALA A 116 -26.39 7.77 -13.62
N ARG A 117 -26.97 6.99 -14.55
CA ARG A 117 -27.99 7.48 -15.50
C ARG A 117 -29.23 6.60 -15.57
N GLU A 118 -29.68 6.04 -14.45
CA GLU A 118 -31.10 5.73 -14.32
C GLU A 118 -31.83 6.95 -13.75
N PRO A 119 -32.52 7.76 -14.56
CA PRO A 119 -33.52 8.68 -14.04
C PRO A 119 -34.67 7.84 -13.47
N GLY A 120 -34.79 7.78 -12.15
CA GLY A 120 -35.96 7.26 -11.46
C GLY A 120 -37.19 8.03 -11.92
N ASN A 121 -38.02 7.38 -12.73
CA ASN A 121 -39.36 7.84 -13.08
C ASN A 121 -40.34 7.18 -12.12
N GLY A 122 -40.95 7.98 -11.25
CA GLY A 122 -42.01 7.60 -10.31
C GLY A 122 -42.73 8.84 -9.83
#